data_AF-A0A2H3IF66-F1
#
_entry.id   AF-A0A2H3IF66-F1
#
_cell.length_a   1.000
_cell.length_b   1.000
_cell.length_c   1.000
_cell.angle_alpha   90.00
_cell.angle_beta   90.00
_cell.angle_gamma   90.00
#
_symmetry.space_group_name_H-M   'P 1'
#
loop_
_entity.id
_entity.type
_entity.pdbx_description
1 polymer ?
#
loop_
_entity_poly.entity_id
_entity_poly.type
_entity_poly.pdbx_seq_one_letter_code
_entity_poly.pdbx_strand_id
1 'polypeptide(L)'
;MVGNIDVRASKLGQPDLGSATLNDMREHAELVANLDTMTPLIADADTGYGGQNMIARTVAQYHRSQFKQTPTSLFWKALPPKTKREIHAVFLHLLRCYMVEHGATPSWTPEKAKELGFKIIIFPFAAVAPAYKAIRKGLQQIKDTGTTGIAADFTPKKLFTAVGFKEATEIDVAAWRNLYDGVQSNATDIRRNSMPLAISNESHK
;
A
#
# COMPACT_ATOMS: atom_id res chain seq x y z
N MET A 1 -3.44 -3.69 4.78
CA MET A 1 -2.43 -4.70 5.11
C MET A 1 -1.50 -4.81 3.92
N VAL A 2 -0.20 -5.02 4.14
CA VAL A 2 0.74 -5.48 3.10
C VAL A 2 1.05 -6.94 3.40
N GLY A 3 0.58 -7.85 2.55
CA GLY A 3 0.88 -9.27 2.63
C GLY A 3 2.10 -9.65 1.82
N ASN A 4 2.73 -10.78 2.17
CA ASN A 4 3.86 -11.28 1.39
C ASN A 4 3.48 -11.60 -0.06
N ILE A 5 2.31 -12.24 -0.23
CA ILE A 5 1.79 -12.60 -1.54
C ILE A 5 1.61 -11.39 -2.47
N ASP A 6 1.23 -10.24 -1.91
CA ASP A 6 1.04 -9.02 -2.69
C ASP A 6 2.39 -8.55 -3.25
N VAL A 7 3.38 -8.42 -2.36
CA VAL A 7 4.73 -7.98 -2.73
C VAL A 7 5.34 -8.94 -3.75
N ARG A 8 5.18 -10.24 -3.58
CA ARG A 8 5.78 -11.21 -4.51
C ARG A 8 5.08 -11.27 -5.84
N ALA A 9 3.75 -11.29 -5.85
CA ALA A 9 2.99 -11.32 -7.09
C ALA A 9 3.21 -10.02 -7.89
N SER A 10 3.21 -8.86 -7.22
CA SER A 10 3.28 -7.58 -7.90
C SER A 10 4.70 -7.09 -8.19
N LYS A 11 5.65 -7.27 -7.25
CA LYS A 11 7.04 -6.76 -7.37
C LYS A 11 7.98 -7.80 -7.97
N LEU A 12 7.83 -9.07 -7.60
CA LEU A 12 8.80 -10.13 -7.98
C LEU A 12 8.29 -11.04 -9.11
N GLY A 13 6.98 -11.09 -9.36
CA GLY A 13 6.37 -12.07 -10.27
C GLY A 13 6.57 -13.53 -9.81
N GLN A 14 6.71 -13.76 -8.50
CA GLN A 14 7.05 -15.07 -7.93
C GLN A 14 5.94 -15.59 -7.01
N PRO A 15 5.82 -16.93 -6.84
CA PRO A 15 4.95 -17.51 -5.83
C PRO A 15 5.46 -17.28 -4.40
N ASP A 16 4.58 -17.46 -3.42
CA ASP A 16 4.89 -17.30 -2.00
C ASP A 16 5.62 -18.53 -1.41
N LEU A 17 6.91 -18.68 -1.74
CA LEU A 17 7.83 -19.74 -1.30
C LEU A 17 9.10 -19.25 -0.53
N GLY A 18 8.98 -18.26 0.36
CA GLY A 18 10.13 -17.65 1.08
C GLY A 18 11.18 -16.83 0.28
N SER A 19 10.91 -16.42 -0.97
CA SER A 19 11.85 -15.69 -1.84
C SER A 19 11.96 -14.18 -1.57
N ALA A 20 10.94 -13.55 -0.97
CA ALA A 20 11.02 -12.12 -0.64
C ALA A 20 12.01 -11.86 0.50
N THR A 21 12.89 -10.88 0.31
CA THR A 21 13.85 -10.47 1.33
C THR A 21 13.25 -9.41 2.26
N LEU A 22 13.96 -9.13 3.37
CA LEU A 22 13.62 -8.00 4.23
C LEU A 22 13.53 -6.68 3.44
N ASN A 23 14.46 -6.45 2.50
CA ASN A 23 14.49 -5.21 1.73
C ASN A 23 13.24 -5.09 0.86
N ASP A 24 12.82 -6.18 0.21
CA ASP A 24 11.61 -6.18 -0.63
C ASP A 24 10.37 -5.78 0.15
N MET A 25 10.19 -6.40 1.31
CA MET A 25 9.03 -6.20 2.17
C MET A 25 9.06 -4.83 2.84
N ARG A 26 10.23 -4.41 3.34
CA ARG A 26 10.40 -3.12 4.00
C ARG A 26 10.15 -1.96 3.05
N GLU A 27 10.71 -1.99 1.84
CA GLU A 27 10.52 -0.92 0.86
C GLU A 27 9.06 -0.77 0.46
N HIS A 28 8.39 -1.89 0.16
CA HIS A 28 6.99 -1.85 -0.25
C HIS A 28 6.09 -1.38 0.89
N ALA A 29 6.31 -1.89 2.10
CA ALA A 29 5.52 -1.52 3.25
C ALA A 29 5.77 -0.06 3.70
N GLU A 30 6.99 0.44 3.57
CA GLU A 30 7.31 1.87 3.77
C GLU A 30 6.58 2.77 2.77
N LEU A 31 6.60 2.41 1.48
CA LEU A 31 5.88 3.17 0.46
C LEU A 31 4.40 3.29 0.81
N VAL A 32 3.75 2.16 1.14
CA VAL A 32 2.31 2.14 1.47
C VAL A 32 2.02 2.89 2.78
N ALA A 33 2.87 2.75 3.81
CA ALA A 33 2.69 3.43 5.09
C ALA A 33 2.73 4.95 4.99
N ASN A 34 3.48 5.49 4.01
CA ASN A 34 3.67 6.92 3.85
C ASN A 34 2.70 7.55 2.83
N LEU A 35 1.80 6.77 2.20
CA LEU A 35 0.70 7.34 1.42
C LEU A 35 -0.29 8.08 2.32
N ASP A 36 -0.55 7.55 3.52
CA ASP A 36 -1.32 8.20 4.58
C ASP A 36 -0.77 7.76 5.95
N THR A 37 -0.11 8.69 6.65
CA THR A 37 0.51 8.45 7.96
C THR A 37 -0.50 8.31 9.10
N MET A 38 -1.78 8.64 8.86
CA MET A 38 -2.83 8.52 9.87
C MET A 38 -3.39 7.10 9.95
N THR A 39 -3.51 6.42 8.81
CA THR A 39 -4.03 5.06 8.71
C THR A 39 -2.98 4.03 9.15
N PRO A 40 -3.25 3.21 10.18
CA PRO A 40 -2.32 2.17 10.62
C PRO A 40 -2.11 1.09 9.55
N LEU A 41 -0.85 0.71 9.31
CA LEU A 41 -0.49 -0.37 8.40
C LEU A 41 -0.06 -1.63 9.18
N ILE A 42 -0.69 -2.77 8.85
CA ILE A 42 -0.21 -4.11 9.23
C ILE A 42 0.59 -4.66 8.05
N ALA A 43 1.87 -4.96 8.26
CA ALA A 43 2.74 -5.57 7.26
C ALA A 43 3.20 -6.96 7.72
N ASP A 44 3.24 -7.90 6.79
CA ASP A 44 3.83 -9.21 6.97
C ASP A 44 5.35 -9.11 7.09
N ALA A 45 5.95 -9.97 7.91
CA ALA A 45 7.38 -10.03 8.17
C ALA A 45 7.96 -11.46 7.99
N ASP A 46 7.21 -12.37 7.36
CA ASP A 46 7.53 -13.81 7.27
C ASP A 46 7.90 -14.39 8.65
N THR A 47 9.14 -14.86 8.76
CA THR A 47 9.76 -15.40 9.97
C THR A 47 10.85 -14.47 10.52
N GLY A 48 10.94 -13.23 10.01
CA GLY A 48 11.95 -12.25 10.37
C GLY A 48 13.29 -12.36 9.62
N TYR A 49 13.28 -13.01 8.44
CA TYR A 49 14.36 -13.01 7.44
C TYR A 49 15.74 -13.47 7.95
N GLY A 50 15.78 -14.29 9.00
CA GLY A 50 17.00 -14.87 9.54
C GLY A 50 16.91 -15.19 11.03
N GLY A 51 18.06 -15.16 11.72
CA GLY A 51 18.15 -15.37 13.17
C GLY A 51 17.68 -14.16 13.99
N GLN A 52 17.87 -14.22 15.32
CA GLN A 52 17.38 -13.20 16.26
C GLN A 52 17.84 -11.77 15.94
N ASN A 53 19.07 -11.60 15.46
CA ASN A 53 19.58 -10.29 15.04
C ASN A 53 18.84 -9.74 13.81
N MET A 54 18.44 -10.61 12.87
CA MET A 54 17.64 -10.21 11.71
C MET A 54 16.23 -9.83 12.14
N ILE A 55 15.61 -10.57 13.06
CA ILE A 55 14.30 -10.20 13.64
C ILE A 55 14.37 -8.80 14.27
N ALA A 56 15.39 -8.54 15.10
CA ALA A 56 15.58 -7.24 15.72
C ALA A 56 15.75 -6.12 14.68
N ARG A 57 16.52 -6.39 13.61
CA ARG A 57 16.70 -5.47 12.48
C ARG A 57 15.38 -5.22 11.75
N THR A 58 14.59 -6.26 11.46
CA THR A 58 13.29 -6.16 10.80
C THR A 58 12.35 -5.26 11.58
N VAL A 59 12.22 -5.51 12.89
CA VAL A 59 11.38 -4.70 13.78
C VAL A 59 11.85 -3.24 13.80
N ALA A 60 13.16 -3.00 13.93
CA ALA A 60 13.71 -1.65 13.95
C ALA A 60 13.50 -0.91 12.63
N GLN A 61 13.72 -1.58 11.49
CA GLN A 61 13.50 -0.99 10.17
C GLN A 61 12.02 -0.71 9.91
N TYR A 62 11.13 -1.61 10.33
CA TYR A 62 9.70 -1.38 10.22
C TYR A 62 9.37 -0.14 11.04
N HIS A 63 9.64 -0.13 12.35
CA HIS A 63 9.32 1.01 13.21
C HIS A 63 9.75 2.38 12.65
N ARG A 64 10.97 2.47 12.06
CA ARG A 64 11.48 3.70 11.44
C ARG A 64 10.68 4.18 10.23
N SER A 65 10.07 3.27 9.48
CA SER A 65 9.21 3.57 8.33
C SER A 65 7.78 3.98 8.73
N GLN A 66 7.58 4.39 9.99
CA GLN A 66 6.33 4.96 10.54
C GLN A 66 5.12 4.01 10.58
N PHE A 67 5.33 2.70 10.75
CA PHE A 67 4.21 1.86 11.18
C PHE A 67 3.77 2.31 12.57
N LYS A 68 2.51 2.73 12.72
CA LYS A 68 1.84 2.66 14.02
C LYS A 68 1.81 1.19 14.41
N GLN A 69 2.75 0.81 15.28
CA GLN A 69 2.75 -0.50 15.90
C GLN A 69 1.46 -0.59 16.73
N THR A 70 0.46 -1.31 16.24
CA THR A 70 -0.48 -1.92 17.18
C THR A 70 0.35 -2.83 18.10
N PRO A 71 0.09 -2.89 19.42
CA PRO A 71 0.90 -3.67 20.38
C PRO A 71 1.18 -5.14 20.01
N THR A 72 0.49 -5.67 19.01
CA THR A 72 0.59 -7.03 18.47
C THR A 72 1.58 -7.22 17.31
N SER A 73 2.31 -6.20 16.83
CA SER A 73 3.41 -6.42 15.85
C SER A 73 4.73 -6.88 16.51
N LEU A 74 4.80 -6.89 17.85
CA LEU A 74 5.82 -7.59 18.62
C LEU A 74 5.17 -8.61 19.55
N PHE A 75 5.20 -9.88 19.21
CA PHE A 75 5.23 -10.93 20.24
C PHE A 75 6.13 -12.08 19.78
N TRP A 76 7.44 -11.87 19.89
CA TRP A 76 8.47 -12.92 19.76
C TRP A 76 9.37 -13.02 21.01
N LYS A 77 8.93 -12.56 22.19
CA LYS A 77 9.65 -12.84 23.44
C LYS A 77 8.80 -13.68 24.39
N ALA A 78 9.38 -14.83 24.74
CA ALA A 78 8.99 -15.80 25.78
C ALA A 78 8.18 -17.04 25.37
N LEU A 79 8.58 -17.78 24.32
CA LEU A 79 8.21 -19.19 24.22
C LEU A 79 9.44 -20.09 24.00
N PRO A 80 9.67 -21.12 24.84
CA PRO A 80 10.77 -22.05 24.67
C PRO A 80 10.58 -22.93 23.41
N PRO A 81 11.68 -23.48 22.85
CA PRO A 81 11.67 -24.15 21.57
C PRO A 81 11.13 -25.57 21.73
N LYS A 82 9.81 -25.73 21.75
CA LYS A 82 9.19 -27.03 21.51
C LYS A 82 8.08 -26.88 20.47
N THR A 83 8.28 -27.63 19.38
CA THR A 83 7.34 -27.92 18.29
C THR A 83 6.80 -26.72 17.51
N LYS A 84 7.53 -26.35 16.43
CA LYS A 84 7.11 -25.42 15.36
C LYS A 84 5.67 -25.66 14.82
N ARG A 85 5.09 -26.85 15.02
CA ARG A 85 3.72 -27.20 14.62
C ARG A 85 2.63 -26.62 15.53
N GLU A 86 2.88 -26.49 16.82
CA GLU A 86 1.92 -25.93 17.79
C GLU A 86 1.98 -24.40 17.79
N ILE A 87 3.15 -23.83 17.56
CA ILE A 87 3.32 -22.37 17.43
C ILE A 87 2.54 -21.84 16.22
N HIS A 88 2.48 -22.57 15.10
CA HIS A 88 1.65 -22.18 13.94
C HIS A 88 0.14 -22.18 14.27
N ALA A 89 -0.32 -23.12 15.11
CA ALA A 89 -1.72 -23.22 15.52
C ALA A 89 -2.10 -22.17 16.59
N VAL A 90 -1.16 -21.85 17.50
CA VAL A 90 -1.34 -20.83 18.56
C VAL A 90 -1.17 -19.40 18.01
N PHE A 91 -0.36 -19.20 16.96
CA PHE A 91 -0.18 -17.89 16.30
C PHE A 91 -1.45 -17.45 15.53
N LEU A 92 -2.24 -18.39 15.05
CA LEU A 92 -3.62 -18.14 14.55
C LEU A 92 -4.61 -17.83 15.68
N HIS A 93 -4.31 -18.28 16.90
CA HIS A 93 -5.19 -18.14 18.06
C HIS A 93 -5.03 -16.80 18.80
N LEU A 94 -3.91 -16.09 18.61
CA LEU A 94 -3.73 -14.72 19.12
C LEU A 94 -4.18 -13.69 18.08
N LEU A 95 -5.52 -13.61 17.94
CA LEU A 95 -6.30 -12.43 17.53
C LEU A 95 -6.16 -11.90 16.10
N ARG A 96 -5.89 -12.76 15.10
CA ARG A 96 -6.00 -12.36 13.68
C ARG A 96 -6.63 -13.47 12.84
N CYS A 97 -7.85 -13.21 12.36
CA CYS A 97 -8.47 -14.10 11.38
C CYS A 97 -7.84 -13.81 10.01
N TYR A 98 -7.04 -14.77 9.51
CA TYR A 98 -6.45 -14.74 8.18
C TYR A 98 -7.48 -15.22 7.16
N MET A 99 -8.18 -14.28 6.52
CA MET A 99 -9.27 -14.60 5.61
C MET A 99 -8.76 -14.76 4.18
N VAL A 100 -8.58 -16.01 3.77
CA VAL A 100 -8.35 -16.38 2.37
C VAL A 100 -9.58 -17.11 1.89
N GLU A 101 -10.36 -16.43 1.05
CA GLU A 101 -11.52 -17.05 0.42
C GLU A 101 -11.08 -18.29 -0.37
N HIS A 102 -11.82 -19.38 -0.21
CA HIS A 102 -11.51 -20.70 -0.79
C HIS A 102 -10.24 -21.37 -0.26
N GLY A 103 -9.73 -20.93 0.90
CA GLY A 103 -8.65 -21.59 1.63
C GLY A 103 -9.13 -22.66 2.61
N ALA A 104 -8.24 -23.07 3.52
CA ALA A 104 -8.56 -24.04 4.58
C ALA A 104 -9.52 -23.51 5.65
N THR A 105 -9.71 -22.19 5.73
CA THR A 105 -10.63 -21.54 6.66
C THR A 105 -11.94 -21.22 5.95
N PRO A 106 -13.11 -21.52 6.52
CA PRO A 106 -14.39 -21.07 5.97
C PRO A 106 -14.43 -19.55 5.83
N SER A 107 -15.02 -19.04 4.75
CA SER A 107 -15.13 -17.61 4.53
C SER A 107 -16.03 -16.96 5.60
N TRP A 108 -15.46 -16.11 6.45
CA TRP A 108 -16.19 -15.34 7.46
C TRP A 108 -16.23 -13.86 7.11
N THR A 109 -17.35 -13.22 7.43
CA THR A 109 -17.45 -11.75 7.38
C THR A 109 -16.77 -11.12 8.59
N PRO A 110 -16.44 -9.81 8.55
CA PRO A 110 -15.94 -9.10 9.73
C PRO A 110 -16.85 -9.20 10.96
N GLU A 111 -18.18 -9.18 10.76
CA GLU A 111 -19.17 -9.31 11.82
C GLU A 111 -19.08 -10.70 12.45
N LYS A 112 -18.99 -11.74 11.62
CA LYS A 112 -18.84 -13.11 12.11
C LYS A 112 -17.53 -13.31 12.86
N ALA A 113 -16.43 -12.74 12.35
CA ALA A 113 -15.15 -12.79 13.06
C ALA A 113 -15.22 -12.06 14.41
N LYS A 114 -15.93 -10.93 14.48
CA LYS A 114 -16.15 -10.20 15.73
C LYS A 114 -16.98 -11.00 16.74
N GLU A 115 -18.04 -11.69 16.30
CA GLU A 115 -18.83 -12.61 17.15
C GLU A 115 -17.97 -13.73 17.75
N LEU A 116 -17.01 -14.24 16.97
CA LEU A 116 -16.07 -15.27 17.39
C LEU A 116 -14.94 -14.74 18.28
N GLY A 117 -14.93 -13.44 18.60
CA GLY A 117 -13.97 -12.81 19.51
C GLY A 117 -12.70 -12.28 18.83
N PHE A 118 -12.62 -12.28 17.49
CA PHE A 118 -11.50 -11.67 16.78
C PHE A 118 -11.57 -10.14 16.84
N LYS A 119 -10.42 -9.51 17.09
CA LYS A 119 -10.29 -8.04 17.11
C LYS A 119 -9.84 -7.46 15.78
N ILE A 120 -9.19 -8.27 14.95
CA ILE A 120 -8.65 -7.89 13.65
C ILE A 120 -8.94 -9.03 12.68
N ILE A 121 -9.47 -8.68 11.52
CA ILE A 121 -9.59 -9.54 10.34
C ILE A 121 -8.77 -8.92 9.22
N ILE A 122 -8.09 -9.76 8.44
CA ILE A 122 -7.29 -9.33 7.29
C ILE A 122 -7.67 -10.13 6.05
N PHE A 123 -7.65 -9.48 4.89
CA PHE A 123 -8.01 -10.03 3.59
C PHE A 123 -6.83 -9.87 2.62
N PRO A 124 -5.84 -10.78 2.63
CA PRO A 124 -4.61 -10.63 1.85
C PRO A 124 -4.86 -10.54 0.34
N PHE A 125 -5.84 -11.29 -0.18
CA PHE A 125 -6.12 -11.34 -1.61
C PHE A 125 -7.08 -10.25 -2.12
N ALA A 126 -7.56 -9.36 -1.24
CA ALA A 126 -8.62 -8.42 -1.57
C ALA A 126 -8.28 -7.50 -2.74
N ALA A 127 -7.00 -7.17 -2.94
CA ALA A 127 -6.54 -6.35 -4.07
C ALA A 127 -6.01 -7.18 -5.24
N VAL A 128 -5.14 -8.17 -4.96
CA VAL A 128 -4.43 -8.92 -6.02
C VAL A 128 -5.36 -9.82 -6.82
N ALA A 129 -6.30 -10.52 -6.19
CA ALA A 129 -7.20 -11.42 -6.91
C ALA A 129 -8.10 -10.71 -7.93
N PRO A 130 -8.82 -9.62 -7.59
CA PRO A 130 -9.60 -8.88 -8.58
C PRO A 130 -8.70 -8.19 -9.63
N ALA A 131 -7.53 -7.69 -9.24
CA ALA A 131 -6.57 -7.11 -10.19
C ALA A 131 -6.13 -8.14 -11.24
N TYR A 132 -5.73 -9.34 -10.81
CA TYR A 132 -5.37 -10.43 -11.72
C TYR A 132 -6.50 -10.76 -12.72
N LYS A 133 -7.73 -10.93 -12.21
CA LYS A 133 -8.90 -11.23 -13.05
C LYS A 133 -9.15 -10.12 -14.08
N ALA A 134 -9.10 -8.86 -13.66
CA ALA A 134 -9.32 -7.70 -14.53
C ALA A 134 -8.22 -7.54 -15.59
N ILE A 135 -6.95 -7.65 -15.19
CA ILE A 135 -5.80 -7.56 -16.10
C ILE A 135 -5.87 -8.68 -17.14
N ARG A 136 -6.09 -9.93 -16.71
CA ARG A 136 -6.20 -11.07 -17.63
C ARG A 136 -7.33 -10.87 -18.65
N LYS A 137 -8.50 -10.41 -18.19
CA LYS A 137 -9.63 -10.10 -19.08
C LYS A 137 -9.28 -9.00 -20.09
N GLY A 138 -8.63 -7.92 -19.64
CA GLY A 138 -8.21 -6.82 -20.52
C GLY A 138 -7.19 -7.26 -21.57
N LEU A 139 -6.20 -8.06 -21.18
CA LEU A 139 -5.22 -8.61 -22.13
C LEU A 139 -5.87 -9.56 -23.15
N GLN A 140 -6.83 -10.37 -22.71
CA GLN A 140 -7.60 -11.24 -23.61
C GLN A 140 -8.43 -10.42 -24.61
N GLN A 141 -9.09 -9.35 -24.16
CA GLN A 141 -9.83 -8.43 -25.03
C GLN A 141 -8.94 -7.82 -26.13
N ILE A 142 -7.71 -7.41 -25.77
CA ILE A 142 -6.74 -6.87 -26.74
C ILE A 142 -6.36 -7.95 -27.76
N LYS A 143 -6.12 -9.18 -27.30
CA LYS A 143 -5.78 -10.31 -28.16
C LYS A 143 -6.89 -10.62 -29.17
N ASP A 144 -8.15 -10.52 -28.74
CA ASP A 144 -9.30 -10.91 -29.56
C ASP A 144 -9.83 -9.78 -30.46
N THR A 145 -9.74 -8.53 -30.02
CA THR A 145 -10.37 -7.37 -30.70
C THR A 145 -9.40 -6.29 -31.17
N GLY A 146 -8.12 -6.34 -30.76
CA GLY A 146 -7.13 -5.30 -31.03
C GLY A 146 -7.29 -4.02 -30.20
N THR A 147 -8.27 -3.95 -29.28
CA THR A 147 -8.51 -2.78 -28.43
C THR A 147 -8.70 -3.19 -26.97
N THR A 148 -8.57 -2.24 -26.04
CA THR A 148 -8.67 -2.51 -24.59
C THR A 148 -10.12 -2.68 -24.12
N GLY A 149 -11.11 -2.15 -24.85
CA GLY A 149 -12.52 -2.14 -24.43
C GLY A 149 -12.80 -1.37 -23.14
N ILE A 150 -11.86 -0.51 -22.70
CA ILE A 150 -12.02 0.33 -21.51
C ILE A 150 -13.09 1.38 -21.79
N ALA A 151 -13.97 1.62 -20.82
CA ALA A 151 -15.03 2.61 -20.93
C ALA A 151 -14.44 4.01 -21.15
N ALA A 152 -15.10 4.81 -22.00
CA ALA A 152 -14.61 6.12 -22.42
C ALA A 152 -14.45 7.14 -21.26
N ASP A 153 -15.16 6.92 -20.14
CA ASP A 153 -15.05 7.74 -18.94
C ASP A 153 -13.76 7.46 -18.14
N PHE A 154 -13.08 6.34 -18.40
CA PHE A 154 -11.81 6.00 -17.76
C PHE A 154 -10.62 6.57 -18.54
N THR A 155 -10.27 7.82 -18.22
CA THR A 155 -9.21 8.58 -18.88
C THR A 155 -7.89 8.54 -18.10
N PRO A 156 -6.74 8.88 -18.73
CA PRO A 156 -5.48 9.04 -18.00
C PRO A 156 -5.58 10.03 -16.83
N LYS A 157 -6.38 11.10 -16.98
CA LYS A 157 -6.64 12.07 -15.90
C LYS A 157 -7.35 11.43 -14.70
N LYS A 158 -8.32 10.53 -14.93
CA LYS A 158 -9.01 9.79 -13.87
C LYS A 158 -8.02 8.90 -13.10
N LEU A 159 -7.10 8.24 -13.81
CA LEU A 159 -6.04 7.46 -13.18
C LEU A 159 -5.09 8.33 -12.34
N PHE A 160 -4.59 9.45 -12.88
CA PHE A 160 -3.71 10.36 -12.12
C PHE A 160 -4.40 10.92 -10.88
N THR A 161 -5.67 11.28 -11.00
CA THR A 161 -6.48 11.75 -9.85
C THR A 161 -6.54 10.68 -8.75
N ALA A 162 -6.68 9.40 -9.10
CA ALA A 162 -6.71 8.31 -8.14
C ALA A 162 -5.38 8.07 -7.41
N VAL A 163 -4.24 8.53 -7.96
CA VAL A 163 -2.90 8.35 -7.37
C VAL A 163 -2.32 9.64 -6.79
N GLY A 164 -3.17 10.62 -6.46
CA GLY A 164 -2.75 11.81 -5.72
C GLY A 164 -2.29 12.99 -6.58
N PHE A 165 -2.83 13.13 -7.80
CA PHE A 165 -2.45 14.24 -8.68
C PHE A 165 -2.70 15.61 -8.06
N LYS A 166 -3.80 15.79 -7.31
CA LYS A 166 -4.16 17.07 -6.71
C LYS A 166 -3.10 17.49 -5.68
N GLU A 167 -2.77 16.59 -4.77
CA GLU A 167 -1.78 16.75 -3.70
C GLU A 167 -0.40 17.07 -4.29
N ALA A 168 -0.01 16.36 -5.36
CA ALA A 168 1.25 16.62 -6.06
C ALA A 168 1.29 18.04 -6.67
N THR A 169 0.18 18.49 -7.27
CA THR A 169 0.12 19.84 -7.85
C THR A 169 0.06 20.95 -6.80
N GLU A 170 -0.55 20.71 -5.64
CA GLU A 170 -0.55 21.69 -4.55
C GLU A 170 0.87 21.94 -4.02
N ILE A 171 1.69 20.88 -3.97
CA ILE A 171 3.11 21.00 -3.62
C ILE A 171 3.88 21.81 -4.67
N ASP A 172 3.63 21.59 -5.97
CA ASP A 172 4.27 22.33 -7.06
C ASP A 172 3.98 23.84 -6.95
N VAL A 173 2.69 24.19 -6.80
CA VAL A 173 2.24 25.56 -6.64
C VAL A 173 2.82 26.19 -5.36
N ALA A 174 2.82 25.47 -4.24
CA ALA A 174 3.40 25.94 -2.98
C ALA A 174 4.93 26.14 -3.08
N ALA A 175 5.61 25.36 -3.92
CA ALA A 175 7.03 25.51 -4.23
C ALA A 175 7.32 26.61 -5.27
N TRP A 176 6.32 27.44 -5.61
CA TRP A 176 6.39 28.53 -6.59
C TRP A 176 6.77 28.07 -8.00
N ARG A 177 6.46 26.81 -8.30
CA ARG A 177 6.55 26.23 -9.64
C ARG A 177 5.14 26.18 -10.22
N ASN A 178 5.03 26.63 -11.47
CA ASN A 178 3.78 26.68 -12.22
C ASN A 178 3.83 25.64 -13.36
N LEU A 179 4.36 24.44 -13.09
CA LEU A 179 4.58 23.43 -14.12
C LEU A 179 3.26 22.85 -14.65
N TYR A 180 2.18 22.96 -13.87
CA TYR A 180 0.90 22.32 -14.15
C TYR A 180 -0.30 23.28 -14.33
N ASP A 181 -0.06 24.60 -14.41
CA ASP A 181 -1.12 25.62 -14.55
C ASP A 181 -2.07 25.37 -15.73
N GLY A 182 -1.58 24.78 -16.83
CA GLY A 182 -2.40 24.44 -18.01
C GLY A 182 -3.20 23.13 -17.88
N VAL A 183 -2.85 22.24 -16.96
CA VAL A 183 -3.46 20.91 -16.78
C VAL A 183 -4.69 20.97 -15.85
N GLN A 184 -4.76 22.00 -15.01
CA GLN A 184 -5.84 22.23 -14.05
C GLN A 184 -7.09 22.94 -14.61
N SER A 185 -7.08 23.37 -15.88
CA SER A 185 -8.21 24.10 -16.50
C SER A 185 -9.47 23.23 -16.67
N ASN A 186 -10.18 23.07 -15.56
CA ASN A 186 -11.63 22.87 -15.39
C ASN A 186 -12.06 22.93 -13.90
N ALA A 187 -11.16 23.33 -12.98
CA ALA A 187 -11.54 23.71 -11.62
C ALA A 187 -11.33 25.22 -11.45
N THR A 188 -12.42 25.98 -11.66
CA THR A 188 -12.69 27.36 -11.19
C THR A 188 -11.51 28.20 -10.69
N ASP A 189 -11.05 29.10 -11.57
CA ASP A 189 -10.73 30.51 -11.33
C ASP A 189 -10.35 30.90 -9.88
N ILE A 190 -9.07 30.77 -9.51
CA ILE A 190 -8.53 31.40 -8.29
C ILE A 190 -7.19 32.06 -8.64
N ARG A 191 -7.24 33.40 -8.71
CA ARG A 191 -6.16 34.41 -8.74
C ARG A 191 -5.51 34.72 -10.09
N ARG A 192 -6.31 35.23 -11.03
CA ARG A 192 -5.92 36.43 -11.77
C ARG A 192 -5.95 37.63 -10.83
N ASN A 193 -4.83 37.90 -10.15
CA ASN A 193 -4.50 39.25 -9.73
C ASN A 193 -3.00 39.44 -9.89
N SER A 194 -2.68 39.86 -11.10
CA SER A 194 -1.47 40.57 -11.48
C SER A 194 -1.10 41.63 -10.44
N MET A 195 0.05 41.46 -9.77
CA MET A 195 0.81 42.61 -9.29
C MET A 195 1.70 43.09 -10.44
N PRO A 196 1.64 44.38 -10.84
CA PRO A 196 2.62 44.92 -11.76
C PRO A 196 3.98 45.00 -11.05
N LEU A 197 4.99 44.31 -11.61
CA LEU A 197 6.39 44.57 -11.29
C LEU A 197 6.71 46.01 -11.70
N ALA A 198 6.64 46.94 -10.74
CA ALA A 198 7.20 48.26 -10.90
C ALA A 198 8.73 48.13 -10.93
N ILE A 199 9.30 48.10 -12.13
CA ILE A 199 10.72 48.39 -12.34
C ILE A 199 10.87 49.90 -12.16
N SER A 200 11.29 50.35 -10.99
CA SER A 200 11.80 51.71 -10.83
C SER A 200 13.23 51.74 -11.39
N ASN A 201 13.36 52.18 -12.64
CA ASN A 201 14.61 52.73 -13.14
C ASN A 201 14.87 54.05 -12.41
N GLU A 202 15.74 54.04 -11.40
CA GLU A 202 16.42 55.27 -10.98
C GLU A 202 17.63 55.48 -11.89
N SER A 203 17.39 56.23 -12.96
CA SER A 203 18.39 57.05 -13.64
C SER A 203 18.32 58.47 -13.09
N HIS A 204 19.49 59.12 -12.94
CA HIS A 204 19.79 60.51 -12.53
C HIS A 204 20.48 60.55 -11.16
N LYS A 205 21.70 61.06 -10.97
CA LYS A 205 22.58 61.96 -11.74
C LYS A 205 24.03 61.70 -11.33
#